data_AF-A0A817XN50-F1
#
_entry.id   AF-A0A817XN50-F1
#
_cell.length_a   1.000
_cell.length_b   1.000
_cell.length_c   1.000
_cell.angle_alpha   90.00
_cell.angle_beta   90.00
_cell.angle_gamma   90.00
#
_symmetry.space_group_name_H-M   'P 1'
#
loop_
_entity.id
_entity.type
_entity.pdbx_description
1 polymer ?
#
loop_
_entity_poly.entity_id
_entity_poly.type
_entity_poly.pdbx_seq_one_letter_code
_entity_poly.pdbx_strand_id
1 'polypeptide(L)'
;MKTKKHQDCLKSAESNKSKTINSIFNSGTSELNRLCAAEGALVFHESHGLELEKVSSLGSDNTNLNVGNNHSVFSLFNELIPRLIRGNCYCHVLHNSVKHGNNHLLFDVEAAILKIYSQFCRSSVRSQELGKYFEFVDQEQIVMKYI
;
A
#
# COMPACT_ATOMS: atom_id res chain seq x y z
N MET A 1 10.76 26.61 19.48
CA MET A 1 11.51 27.69 18.80
C MET A 1 11.59 27.33 17.31
N LYS A 2 10.84 28.02 16.43
CA LYS A 2 10.77 27.70 15.00
C LYS A 2 12.06 28.16 14.31
N THR A 3 12.71 27.27 13.57
CA THR A 3 13.98 27.56 12.90
C THR A 3 13.77 28.53 11.74
N LYS A 4 14.76 29.37 11.44
CA LYS A 4 14.73 30.36 10.35
C LYS A 4 14.32 29.73 9.00
N LYS A 5 14.79 28.49 8.76
CA LYS A 5 14.43 27.65 7.60
C LYS A 5 12.92 27.36 7.48
N HIS A 6 12.20 27.25 8.61
CA HIS A 6 10.75 27.05 8.65
C HIS A 6 9.97 28.33 8.32
N GLN A 7 10.52 29.51 8.60
CA GLN A 7 9.90 30.79 8.22
C GLN A 7 10.10 31.11 6.73
N ASP A 8 11.23 30.67 6.15
CA ASP A 8 11.54 30.90 4.74
C ASP A 8 10.70 30.02 3.80
N CYS A 9 10.37 28.79 4.20
CA CYS A 9 9.48 27.90 3.42
C CYS A 9 8.00 28.33 3.45
N LEU A 10 7.54 28.98 4.51
CA LEU A 10 6.17 29.50 4.59
C LEU A 10 5.98 30.72 3.68
N LYS A 11 6.99 31.59 3.61
CA LYS A 11 6.94 32.79 2.74
C LYS A 11 6.98 32.45 1.25
N SER A 12 7.66 31.37 0.85
CA SER A 12 7.64 30.92 -0.54
C SER A 12 6.27 30.35 -0.93
N ALA A 13 5.61 29.62 -0.03
CA ALA A 13 4.30 29.00 -0.25
C ALA A 13 3.14 30.02 -0.30
N GLU A 14 3.26 31.16 0.38
CA GLU A 14 2.23 32.21 0.36
C GLU A 14 2.18 33.01 -0.96
N SER A 15 3.22 32.93 -1.80
CA SER A 15 3.35 33.81 -2.97
C SER A 15 2.56 33.38 -4.21
N ASN A 16 2.15 32.10 -4.35
CA ASN A 16 1.45 31.64 -5.56
C ASN A 16 0.27 30.72 -5.22
N LYS A 17 -0.90 31.35 -5.11
CA LYS A 17 -2.22 30.75 -4.96
C LYS A 17 -2.54 29.78 -6.11
N SER A 18 -2.76 28.51 -5.78
CA SER A 18 -3.90 27.77 -6.33
C SER A 18 -4.95 27.64 -5.24
N LYS A 19 -5.99 28.50 -5.30
CA LYS A 19 -7.04 28.63 -4.27
C LYS A 19 -7.88 27.36 -4.09
N THR A 20 -7.73 26.36 -4.95
CA THR A 20 -8.58 25.16 -5.00
C THR A 20 -8.01 23.99 -4.17
N ILE A 21 -6.69 23.84 -4.09
CA ILE A 21 -6.04 22.73 -3.37
C ILE A 21 -6.15 22.94 -1.86
N ASN A 22 -5.90 24.17 -1.41
CA ASN A 22 -5.96 24.51 0.02
C ASN A 22 -7.37 24.39 0.62
N SER A 23 -8.46 24.55 -0.15
CA SER A 23 -9.82 24.42 0.41
C SER A 23 -10.24 22.98 0.67
N ILE A 24 -9.67 22.01 -0.06
CA ILE A 24 -10.05 20.59 0.04
C ILE A 24 -9.40 19.94 1.28
N PHE A 25 -8.20 20.38 1.66
CA PHE A 25 -7.40 19.74 2.72
C PHE A 25 -7.37 20.50 4.06
N ASN A 26 -7.82 21.76 4.11
CA ASN A 26 -7.76 22.57 5.35
C ASN A 26 -8.91 22.38 6.36
N SER A 27 -9.78 21.37 6.22
CA SER A 27 -10.87 21.14 7.16
C SER A 27 -10.52 20.26 8.37
N GLY A 28 -9.24 20.05 8.73
CA GLY A 28 -8.93 19.23 9.91
C GLY A 28 -7.46 19.07 10.32
N THR A 29 -7.09 19.85 11.34
CA THR A 29 -6.08 19.58 12.39
C THR A 29 -4.59 19.79 12.13
N SER A 30 -4.02 20.50 13.09
CA SER A 30 -2.61 20.70 13.41
C SER A 30 -1.85 19.39 13.59
N GLU A 31 -0.96 19.06 12.66
CA GLU A 31 0.34 18.41 12.91
C GLU A 31 1.00 18.15 11.55
N LEU A 32 2.19 18.69 11.34
CA LEU A 32 3.07 18.36 10.20
C LEU A 32 3.55 16.88 10.19
N ASN A 33 2.92 15.99 10.97
CA ASN A 33 3.20 14.57 11.11
C ASN A 33 2.07 13.66 10.60
N ARG A 34 1.01 14.20 9.98
CA ARG A 34 -0.05 13.42 9.32
C ARG A 34 -0.37 14.00 7.95
N LEU A 35 0.60 13.99 7.04
CA LEU A 35 0.27 14.11 5.62
C LEU A 35 -0.62 12.91 5.28
N CYS A 36 -1.89 13.15 4.97
CA CYS A 36 -2.72 12.08 4.42
C CYS A 36 -2.09 11.64 3.09
N ALA A 37 -2.32 10.39 2.67
CA ALA A 37 -1.69 9.86 1.45
C ALA A 37 -1.95 10.75 0.21
N ALA A 38 -3.09 11.45 0.16
CA ALA A 38 -3.40 12.43 -0.87
C ALA A 38 -2.52 13.70 -0.81
N GLU A 39 -2.32 14.30 0.37
CA GLU A 39 -1.43 15.45 0.52
C GLU A 39 0.02 15.08 0.22
N GLY A 40 0.46 13.90 0.67
CA GLY A 40 1.80 13.40 0.36
C GLY A 40 2.02 13.27 -1.15
N ALA A 41 1.01 12.76 -1.88
CA ALA A 41 1.06 12.68 -3.33
C ALA A 41 1.09 14.06 -4.01
N LEU A 42 0.36 15.05 -3.50
CA LEU A 42 0.38 16.42 -4.03
C LEU A 42 1.74 17.09 -3.83
N VAL A 43 2.30 17.01 -2.61
CA VAL A 43 3.63 17.55 -2.30
C VAL A 43 4.69 16.89 -3.19
N PHE A 44 4.56 15.59 -3.47
CA PHE A 44 5.47 14.89 -4.38
C PHE A 44 5.39 15.45 -5.81
N HIS A 45 4.19 15.71 -6.32
CA HIS A 45 4.02 16.29 -7.66
C HIS A 45 4.63 17.69 -7.76
N GLU A 46 4.32 18.56 -6.80
CA GLU A 46 4.84 19.93 -6.77
C GLU A 46 6.37 19.97 -6.66
N SER A 47 6.95 19.16 -5.77
CA SER A 47 8.41 19.12 -5.55
C SER A 47 9.21 18.59 -6.75
N HIS A 48 8.57 17.86 -7.66
CA HIS A 48 9.20 17.30 -8.87
C HIS A 48 8.73 17.97 -10.16
N GLY A 49 7.92 19.03 -10.07
CA GLY A 49 7.37 19.72 -11.25
C GLY A 49 6.48 18.83 -12.12
N LEU A 50 5.82 17.82 -11.51
CA LEU A 50 4.90 16.94 -12.21
C LEU A 50 3.51 17.58 -12.24
N GLU A 51 2.99 17.81 -13.44
CA GLU A 51 1.66 18.38 -13.61
C GLU A 51 0.58 17.37 -13.22
N LEU A 52 -0.19 17.72 -12.19
CA LEU A 52 -1.27 16.88 -11.67
C LEU A 52 -2.31 16.52 -12.75
N GLU A 53 -2.61 17.45 -13.67
CA GLU A 53 -3.57 17.27 -14.77
C GLU A 53 -3.16 16.20 -15.80
N LYS A 54 -1.86 15.82 -15.82
CA LYS A 54 -1.32 14.78 -16.70
C LYS A 54 -1.45 13.38 -16.10
N VAL A 55 -1.85 13.25 -14.83
CA VAL A 55 -2.10 11.95 -14.21
C VAL A 55 -3.32 11.30 -14.87
N SER A 56 -3.12 10.10 -15.41
CA SER A 56 -4.17 9.33 -16.10
C SER A 56 -4.89 8.34 -15.18
N SER A 57 -4.17 7.77 -14.20
CA SER A 57 -4.72 6.75 -13.31
C SER A 57 -4.06 6.73 -11.95
N LEU A 58 -4.81 6.31 -10.93
CA LEU A 58 -4.28 6.02 -9.59
C LEU A 58 -4.31 4.50 -9.36
N GLY A 59 -3.13 3.89 -9.32
CA GLY A 59 -2.96 2.48 -8.98
C GLY A 59 -2.57 2.32 -7.52
N SER A 60 -3.42 1.67 -6.73
CA SER A 60 -3.13 1.33 -5.32
C SER A 60 -3.87 0.07 -4.90
N ASP A 61 -3.60 -0.41 -3.69
CA ASP A 61 -4.44 -1.41 -3.05
C ASP A 61 -5.91 -0.96 -2.98
N ASN A 62 -6.83 -1.92 -3.00
CA ASN A 62 -8.26 -1.65 -2.97
C ASN A 62 -8.80 -1.31 -1.57
N THR A 63 -7.99 -0.79 -0.64
CA THR A 63 -8.49 -0.37 0.67
C THR A 63 -9.41 0.85 0.54
N ASN A 64 -10.33 1.02 1.48
CA ASN A 64 -11.25 2.15 1.51
C ASN A 64 -10.55 3.51 1.53
N LEU A 65 -9.42 3.62 2.24
CA LEU A 65 -8.57 4.81 2.29
C LEU A 65 -8.04 5.21 0.91
N ASN A 66 -7.74 4.24 0.03
CA ASN A 66 -7.14 4.50 -1.27
C ASN A 66 -8.18 4.68 -2.38
N VAL A 67 -9.19 3.81 -2.43
CA VAL A 67 -10.15 3.75 -3.55
C VAL A 67 -11.62 3.86 -3.13
N GLY A 68 -11.89 4.13 -1.85
CA GLY A 68 -13.26 4.31 -1.33
C GLY A 68 -14.00 5.49 -1.98
N ASN A 69 -15.31 5.55 -1.79
CA ASN A 69 -16.12 6.61 -2.40
C ASN A 69 -16.08 7.93 -1.63
N ASN A 70 -15.77 7.89 -0.33
CA ASN A 70 -15.82 9.05 0.56
C ASN A 70 -14.43 9.30 1.14
N HIS A 71 -13.86 10.49 0.91
CA HIS A 71 -12.59 10.95 1.51
C HIS A 71 -11.43 9.94 1.36
N SER A 72 -11.44 9.15 0.28
CA SER A 72 -10.30 8.35 -0.15
C SER A 72 -9.34 9.18 -1.00
N VAL A 73 -8.10 8.72 -1.14
CA VAL A 73 -7.13 9.33 -2.05
C VAL A 73 -7.71 9.49 -3.46
N PHE A 74 -8.34 8.44 -3.99
CA PHE A 74 -8.99 8.49 -5.29
C PHE A 74 -10.10 9.55 -5.34
N SER A 75 -11.00 9.60 -4.36
CA SER A 75 -12.12 10.57 -4.38
C SER A 75 -11.62 12.02 -4.37
N LEU A 76 -10.60 12.31 -3.56
CA LEU A 76 -9.98 13.65 -3.47
C LEU A 76 -9.26 14.02 -4.76
N PHE A 77 -8.52 13.08 -5.36
CA PHE A 77 -7.86 13.31 -6.64
C PHE A 77 -8.84 13.39 -7.82
N ASN A 78 -9.97 12.69 -7.75
CA ASN A 78 -10.99 12.72 -8.79
C ASN A 78 -11.78 14.05 -8.79
N GLU A 79 -11.89 14.73 -7.63
CA GLU A 79 -12.39 16.11 -7.57
C GLU A 79 -11.47 17.09 -8.31
N LEU A 80 -10.15 16.86 -8.24
CA LEU A 80 -9.15 17.68 -8.93
C LEU A 80 -8.98 17.28 -10.41
N ILE A 81 -9.15 15.99 -10.73
CA ILE A 81 -8.93 15.39 -12.04
C ILE A 81 -10.13 14.49 -12.38
N PRO A 82 -11.25 15.04 -12.92
CA PRO A 82 -12.47 14.26 -13.18
C PRO A 82 -12.32 13.11 -14.19
N ARG A 83 -11.22 13.08 -14.92
CA ARG A 83 -10.85 12.07 -15.93
C ARG A 83 -9.90 11.00 -15.38
N LEU A 84 -9.64 11.00 -14.08
CA LEU A 84 -8.76 10.04 -13.41
C LEU A 84 -9.34 8.63 -13.41
N ILE A 85 -8.56 7.66 -13.90
CA ILE A 85 -8.96 6.26 -13.92
C ILE A 85 -8.58 5.57 -12.60
N ARG A 86 -9.52 4.82 -12.03
CA ARG A 86 -9.27 3.99 -10.85
C ARG A 86 -8.52 2.70 -11.23
N GLY A 87 -7.24 2.62 -10.93
CA GLY A 87 -6.34 1.53 -11.30
C GLY A 87 -6.19 0.43 -10.24
N ASN A 88 -7.30 -0.02 -9.64
CA ASN A 88 -7.36 -1.07 -8.60
C ASN A 88 -6.26 -2.14 -8.70
N CYS A 89 -5.72 -2.59 -7.57
CA CYS A 89 -4.71 -3.64 -7.50
C CYS A 89 -5.31 -5.04 -7.60
N TYR A 90 -5.11 -5.71 -8.75
CA TYR A 90 -5.50 -7.10 -8.94
C TYR A 90 -4.83 -8.07 -7.96
N CYS A 91 -3.58 -7.81 -7.54
CA CYS A 91 -2.92 -8.62 -6.52
C CYS A 91 -3.68 -8.59 -5.19
N HIS A 92 -4.25 -7.44 -4.81
CA HIS A 92 -5.08 -7.33 -3.61
C HIS A 92 -6.42 -8.07 -3.77
N VAL A 93 -7.03 -8.03 -4.96
CA VAL A 93 -8.25 -8.81 -5.27
C VAL A 93 -7.98 -10.31 -5.15
N LEU A 94 -6.88 -10.80 -5.73
CA LEU A 94 -6.48 -12.21 -5.63
C LEU A 94 -6.21 -12.61 -4.18
N HIS A 95 -5.43 -11.82 -3.44
CA HIS A 95 -5.16 -12.06 -2.02
C HIS A 95 -6.45 -12.15 -1.20
N ASN A 96 -7.37 -11.19 -1.34
CA ASN A 96 -8.63 -11.18 -0.62
C ASN A 96 -9.53 -12.37 -1.00
N SER A 97 -9.50 -12.79 -2.26
CA SER A 97 -10.25 -13.96 -2.73
C SER A 97 -9.75 -15.25 -2.07
N VAL A 98 -8.43 -15.46 -2.06
CA VAL A 98 -7.81 -16.61 -1.38
C VAL A 98 -8.06 -16.57 0.12
N LYS A 99 -7.86 -15.42 0.75
CA LYS A 99 -8.12 -15.23 2.18
C LYS A 99 -9.58 -15.51 2.54
N HIS A 100 -10.52 -15.04 1.73
CA HIS A 100 -11.93 -15.33 1.91
C HIS A 100 -12.20 -16.83 1.81
N GLY A 101 -11.66 -17.51 0.79
CA GLY A 101 -11.75 -18.96 0.67
C GLY A 101 -11.19 -19.70 1.89
N ASN A 102 -10.00 -19.31 2.35
CA ASN A 102 -9.35 -19.89 3.54
C ASN A 102 -10.22 -19.74 4.80
N ASN A 103 -10.89 -18.61 4.99
CA ASN A 103 -11.77 -18.38 6.14
C ASN A 103 -13.00 -19.31 6.17
N HIS A 104 -13.35 -19.92 5.03
CA HIS A 104 -14.45 -20.88 4.94
C HIS A 104 -14.01 -22.34 5.09
N LEU A 105 -12.71 -22.61 5.18
CA LEU A 105 -12.20 -23.95 5.46
C LEU A 105 -12.34 -24.26 6.96
N LEU A 106 -12.56 -25.54 7.28
CA LEU A 106 -12.59 -26.02 8.67
C LEU A 106 -11.21 -25.94 9.35
N PHE A 107 -10.16 -25.68 8.58
CA PHE A 107 -8.78 -25.68 9.01
C PHE A 107 -8.01 -24.55 8.32
N ASP A 108 -7.16 -23.87 9.08
CA ASP A 108 -6.31 -22.79 8.60
C ASP A 108 -5.07 -23.37 7.89
N VAL A 109 -5.23 -23.60 6.59
CA VAL A 109 -4.19 -24.14 5.70
C VAL A 109 -2.97 -23.21 5.66
N GLU A 110 -3.19 -21.89 5.67
CA GLU A 110 -2.11 -20.90 5.64
C GLU A 110 -1.25 -20.99 6.91
N ALA A 111 -1.88 -20.98 8.10
CA ALA A 111 -1.16 -21.12 9.35
C ALA A 111 -0.43 -22.46 9.47
N ALA A 112 -1.01 -23.54 8.93
CA ALA A 112 -0.37 -24.86 8.92
C ALA A 112 0.90 -24.87 8.08
N ILE A 113 0.80 -24.38 6.84
CA ILE A 113 1.94 -24.28 5.93
C ILE A 113 3.04 -23.39 6.55
N LEU A 114 2.68 -22.23 7.11
CA LEU A 114 3.63 -21.33 7.77
C LEU A 114 4.31 -21.97 8.99
N LYS A 115 3.58 -22.78 9.77
CA LYS A 115 4.16 -23.53 10.91
C LYS A 115 5.12 -24.61 10.45
N ILE A 116 4.76 -25.39 9.42
CA ILE A 116 5.64 -26.40 8.83
C ILE A 116 6.90 -25.73 8.30
N TYR A 117 6.74 -24.69 7.48
CA TYR A 117 7.85 -23.94 6.93
C TYR A 117 8.77 -23.39 8.03
N SER A 118 8.22 -22.67 9.02
CA SER A 118 9.01 -22.09 10.11
C SER A 118 9.73 -23.13 10.96
N GLN A 119 9.19 -24.34 11.10
CA GLN A 119 9.83 -25.44 11.79
C GLN A 119 11.06 -25.95 11.03
N PHE A 120 10.95 -26.14 9.71
CA PHE A 120 12.00 -26.77 8.91
C PHE A 120 13.03 -25.77 8.37
N CYS A 121 12.65 -24.54 8.02
CA CYS A 121 13.55 -23.56 7.39
C CYS A 121 14.67 -23.08 8.34
N ARG A 122 14.43 -23.16 9.65
CA ARG A 122 15.35 -22.67 10.69
C ARG A 122 16.45 -23.65 11.06
N SER A 123 16.51 -24.83 10.45
CA SER A 123 17.49 -25.86 10.78
C SER A 123 17.83 -26.70 9.57
N SER A 124 19.12 -26.69 9.21
CA SER A 124 19.66 -27.53 8.14
C SER A 124 19.46 -29.03 8.43
N VAL A 125 19.58 -29.44 9.69
CA VAL A 125 19.34 -30.84 10.12
C VAL A 125 17.89 -31.24 9.87
N ARG A 126 16.92 -30.45 10.38
CA ARG A 126 15.49 -30.75 10.18
C ARG A 126 15.11 -30.66 8.70
N SER A 127 15.66 -29.71 7.95
CA SER A 127 15.47 -29.61 6.50
C SER A 127 15.98 -30.86 5.76
N GLN A 128 17.13 -31.41 6.19
CA GLN A 128 17.69 -32.64 5.61
C GLN A 128 16.85 -33.86 5.96
N GLU A 129 16.36 -33.96 7.20
CA GLU A 129 15.42 -35.03 7.60
C GLU A 129 14.12 -34.98 6.82
N LEU A 130 13.56 -33.78 6.60
CA LEU A 130 12.41 -33.58 5.73
C LEU A 130 12.72 -34.05 4.29
N GLY A 131 13.91 -33.72 3.78
CA GLY A 131 14.37 -34.17 2.46
C GLY A 131 14.39 -35.70 2.32
N LYS A 132 14.84 -36.44 3.34
CA LYS A 132 14.80 -37.91 3.34
C LYS A 132 13.37 -38.46 3.26
N TYR A 133 12.40 -37.78 3.88
CA TYR A 133 11.00 -38.17 3.77
C TYR A 133 10.45 -37.95 2.35
N PHE A 134 10.80 -36.82 1.71
CA PHE A 134 10.44 -36.55 0.32
C PHE A 134 11.04 -37.58 -0.65
N GLU A 135 12.30 -37.98 -0.43
CA GLU A 135 12.95 -39.07 -1.17
C GLU A 135 12.22 -40.42 -0.98
N PHE A 136 11.82 -40.74 0.26
CA PHE A 136 11.06 -41.96 0.55
C PHE A 136 9.71 -42.02 -0.18
N VAL A 137 9.01 -40.88 -0.34
CA VAL A 137 7.70 -40.83 -1.03
C VAL A 137 7.81 -40.54 -2.53
N ASP A 138 9.03 -40.52 -3.08
CA ASP A 138 9.31 -40.18 -4.48
C ASP A 138 8.66 -38.86 -4.92
N GLN A 139 8.89 -37.80 -4.15
CA GLN A 139 8.41 -36.45 -4.43
C GLN A 139 9.56 -35.43 -4.35
N GLU A 140 9.48 -34.37 -5.16
CA GLU A 140 10.41 -33.25 -5.05
C GLU A 140 10.10 -32.38 -3.83
N GLN A 141 11.14 -31.93 -3.13
CA GLN A 141 11.02 -31.01 -1.99
C GLN A 141 10.75 -29.57 -2.47
N ILE A 142 9.53 -29.32 -2.93
CA ILE A 142 9.11 -28.03 -3.52
C ILE A 142 8.76 -26.99 -2.43
N VAL A 143 8.29 -27.45 -1.26
CA VAL A 143 7.68 -26.62 -0.20
C VAL A 143 8.63 -25.53 0.35
N MET A 144 9.94 -25.77 0.32
CA MET A 144 10.93 -24.81 0.85
C MET A 144 11.45 -23.82 -0.19
N LYS A 145 11.09 -23.97 -1.47
CA LYS A 145 11.67 -23.20 -2.58
C LYS A 145 10.84 -21.98 -2.96
N TYR A 146 9.54 -21.97 -2.64
CA TYR A 146 8.57 -20.98 -3.13
C TYR A 146 7.82 -20.23 -2.00
N ILE A 147 8.20 -20.47 -0.74
CA ILE A 147 7.70 -19.77 0.45
C ILE A 147 8.85 -18.98 1.07
#